data_AF-A0A3P0XAZ8-F1
#
_entry.id   AF-A0A3P0XAZ8-F1
#
_cell.length_a   1.000
_cell.length_b   1.000
_cell.length_c   1.000
_cell.angle_alpha   90.00
_cell.angle_beta   90.00
_cell.angle_gamma   90.00
#
_symmetry.space_group_name_H-M   'P 1'
#
loop_
_entity.id
_entity.type
_entity.pdbx_description
1 polymer ?
#
loop_
_entity_poly.entity_id
_entity_poly.type
_entity_poly.pdbx_seq_one_letter_code
_entity_poly.pdbx_strand_id
1 'polypeptide(L)'
;MSAPASPAPVRIDSDRRQLFSNGKRIPHFRSFSLHKFVVGAVAPFLLAVSVMAQTSAAPAAKPVPPLPTAGSAKPGQPPAPAHPLTIEQAHELMQLTGADQTKSRLIENIMAYFQRAFPPFVPADVKTDMKASLDKMDIEGPIVTTYQRYLSTENATQIIAFYKTPAGKDLLAITPYLSSEIQQTALKNGQDTARAVIERHKAEIEAAQKTYEQQHAAPAPTLGAPAAPSGTAPTTPKKPQQ
;
A
#
# COMPACT_ATOMS: atom_id res chain seq x y z
N MET A 1 -13.22 -53.23 19.37
CA MET A 1 -12.49 -51.99 19.03
C MET A 1 -12.16 -52.06 17.55
N SER A 2 -12.99 -51.45 16.70
CA SER A 2 -12.83 -51.46 15.24
C SER A 2 -12.50 -50.04 14.79
N ALA A 3 -11.39 -49.91 14.04
CA ALA A 3 -10.92 -48.64 13.51
C ALA A 3 -11.82 -48.15 12.35
N PRO A 4 -12.05 -46.83 12.21
CA PRO A 4 -12.80 -46.29 11.09
C PRO A 4 -11.97 -46.28 9.80
N ALA A 5 -12.63 -46.62 8.69
CA ALA A 5 -12.07 -46.72 7.35
C ALA A 5 -11.67 -45.34 6.79
N SER A 6 -10.52 -45.32 6.11
CA SER A 6 -9.96 -44.15 5.44
C SER A 6 -10.80 -43.75 4.20
N PRO A 7 -11.12 -42.47 3.99
CA PRO A 7 -11.85 -42.03 2.79
C PRO A 7 -10.95 -42.04 1.55
N ALA A 8 -11.55 -42.45 0.42
CA ALA A 8 -10.91 -42.56 -0.89
C ALA A 8 -10.61 -41.19 -1.52
N PRO A 9 -9.57 -41.07 -2.37
CA PRO A 9 -9.18 -39.82 -3.00
C PRO A 9 -10.18 -39.35 -4.07
N VAL A 10 -10.54 -38.06 -4.00
CA VAL A 10 -11.36 -37.35 -4.98
C VAL A 10 -10.55 -37.18 -6.28
N ARG A 11 -10.98 -37.84 -7.35
CA ARG A 11 -10.48 -37.63 -8.72
C ARG A 11 -11.01 -36.29 -9.23
N ILE A 12 -10.14 -35.31 -9.38
CA ILE A 12 -10.44 -34.05 -10.07
C ILE A 12 -10.24 -34.27 -11.57
N ASP A 13 -11.35 -34.22 -12.30
CA ASP A 13 -11.42 -34.38 -13.75
C ASP A 13 -10.70 -33.21 -14.46
N SER A 14 -9.78 -33.54 -15.37
CA SER A 14 -8.84 -32.59 -15.99
C SER A 14 -9.30 -32.05 -17.36
N ASP A 15 -10.55 -32.29 -17.74
CA ASP A 15 -11.00 -32.16 -19.13
C ASP A 15 -11.55 -30.78 -19.56
N ARG A 16 -11.33 -29.73 -18.78
CA ARG A 16 -11.87 -28.39 -19.08
C ARG A 16 -10.84 -27.40 -19.65
N ARG A 17 -10.02 -27.83 -20.62
CA ARG A 17 -8.95 -27.01 -21.21
C ARG A 17 -8.82 -27.05 -22.75
N GLN A 18 -9.94 -27.06 -23.49
CA GLN A 18 -9.92 -27.15 -24.97
C GLN A 18 -10.95 -26.27 -25.69
N LEU A 19 -11.17 -24.99 -25.30
CA LEU A 19 -12.11 -24.12 -26.02
C LEU A 19 -11.63 -22.68 -26.20
N PHE A 20 -10.42 -22.43 -26.71
CA PHE A 20 -10.09 -21.16 -27.39
C PHE A 20 -8.98 -21.37 -28.43
N SER A 21 -9.34 -21.97 -29.57
CA SER A 21 -8.53 -21.95 -30.80
C SER A 21 -9.45 -21.63 -31.98
N ASN A 22 -9.41 -20.38 -32.44
CA ASN A 22 -9.84 -19.82 -33.74
C ASN A 22 -9.88 -18.29 -33.54
N GLY A 23 -9.26 -17.39 -34.30
CA GLY A 23 -8.63 -17.43 -35.61
C GLY A 23 -8.84 -16.04 -36.22
N LYS A 24 -7.78 -15.25 -36.43
CA LYS A 24 -7.74 -14.19 -37.45
C LYS A 24 -6.31 -13.68 -37.67
N ARG A 25 -5.77 -14.01 -38.84
CA ARG A 25 -4.54 -13.45 -39.39
C ARG A 25 -4.80 -11.99 -39.77
N ILE A 26 -3.93 -11.08 -39.34
CA ILE A 26 -3.89 -9.68 -39.81
C ILE A 26 -2.63 -9.53 -40.68
N PRO A 27 -2.74 -8.90 -41.86
CA PRO A 27 -1.68 -8.91 -42.87
C PRO A 27 -0.53 -7.96 -42.57
N HIS A 28 0.59 -8.26 -43.24
CA HIS A 28 1.84 -7.50 -43.34
C HIS A 28 1.65 -5.99 -43.51
N PHE A 29 2.26 -5.20 -42.62
CA PHE A 29 2.53 -3.78 -42.87
C PHE A 29 3.98 -3.59 -43.31
N ARG A 30 4.13 -2.98 -44.49
CA ARG A 30 5.39 -2.76 -45.19
C ARG A 30 6.16 -1.59 -44.57
N SER A 31 7.48 -1.76 -44.54
CA SER A 31 8.54 -0.78 -44.35
C SER A 31 8.26 0.59 -44.98
N PHE A 32 8.51 1.69 -44.23
CA PHE A 32 8.85 2.99 -44.81
C PHE A 32 9.76 3.85 -43.91
N SER A 33 10.92 4.20 -44.48
CA SER A 33 11.80 5.37 -44.33
C SER A 33 12.37 5.82 -42.97
N LEU A 34 13.66 5.48 -42.82
CA LEU A 34 14.81 6.38 -42.61
C LEU A 34 14.52 7.89 -42.72
N HIS A 35 14.73 8.65 -41.63
CA HIS A 35 15.16 10.06 -41.69
C HIS A 35 16.21 10.34 -40.62
N LYS A 36 17.26 11.03 -41.06
CA LYS A 36 18.45 11.42 -40.32
C LYS A 36 18.21 12.73 -39.54
N PHE A 37 18.83 12.81 -38.35
CA PHE A 37 19.38 13.98 -37.65
C PHE A 37 18.67 15.34 -37.76
N VAL A 38 18.25 15.90 -36.61
CA VAL A 38 18.55 17.29 -36.21
C VAL A 38 18.71 17.38 -34.69
N VAL A 39 19.85 17.96 -34.28
CA VAL A 39 20.23 18.41 -32.95
C VAL A 39 19.36 19.60 -32.52
N GLY A 40 18.86 19.63 -31.28
CA GLY A 40 18.32 20.88 -30.74
C GLY A 40 17.50 20.79 -29.45
N ALA A 41 18.06 21.34 -28.39
CA ALA A 41 17.40 22.01 -27.26
C ALA A 41 16.48 21.19 -26.32
N VAL A 42 17.01 21.03 -25.10
CA VAL A 42 16.31 20.77 -23.86
C VAL A 42 15.34 21.92 -23.56
N ALA A 43 14.05 21.61 -23.36
CA ALA A 43 13.10 22.43 -22.62
C ALA A 43 12.07 21.53 -21.91
N PRO A 44 11.75 21.77 -20.62
CA PRO A 44 10.85 20.91 -19.86
C PRO A 44 9.40 21.23 -20.23
N PHE A 45 8.69 20.24 -20.79
CA PHE A 45 7.27 20.36 -21.07
C PHE A 45 6.47 20.04 -19.80
N LEU A 46 6.11 21.09 -19.07
CA LEU A 46 5.03 21.09 -18.09
C LEU A 46 3.72 20.75 -18.80
N LEU A 47 3.27 19.50 -18.74
CA LEU A 47 1.93 19.10 -19.17
C LEU A 47 0.92 19.48 -18.08
N ALA A 48 0.47 20.73 -18.15
CA ALA A 48 -0.81 21.14 -17.61
C ALA A 48 -1.93 20.47 -18.41
N VAL A 49 -2.63 19.51 -17.80
CA VAL A 49 -3.85 18.94 -18.36
C VAL A 49 -4.97 19.97 -18.15
N SER A 50 -5.12 20.88 -19.11
CA SER A 50 -6.31 21.73 -19.22
C SER A 50 -7.50 20.84 -19.62
N VAL A 51 -8.34 20.51 -18.65
CA VAL A 51 -9.67 19.95 -18.91
C VAL A 51 -10.50 21.02 -19.62
N MET A 52 -10.68 20.86 -20.92
CA MET A 52 -11.59 21.68 -21.70
C MET A 52 -13.02 21.22 -21.38
N ALA A 53 -13.73 22.00 -20.58
CA ALA A 53 -15.14 21.79 -20.29
C ALA A 53 -15.95 21.94 -21.59
N GLN A 54 -16.56 20.83 -22.03
CA GLN A 54 -17.51 20.83 -23.14
C GLN A 54 -18.87 21.29 -22.60
N THR A 55 -19.16 22.58 -22.79
CA THR A 55 -20.40 23.23 -22.37
C THR A 55 -21.53 22.83 -23.33
N SER A 56 -22.18 21.71 -23.08
CA SER A 56 -23.46 21.38 -23.71
C SER A 56 -24.55 22.24 -23.07
N ALA A 57 -25.06 23.22 -23.80
CA ALA A 57 -26.18 24.05 -23.38
C ALA A 57 -27.45 23.18 -23.26
N ALA A 58 -27.88 22.91 -22.03
CA ALA A 58 -29.18 22.33 -21.72
C ALA A 58 -30.27 23.44 -21.66
N PRO A 59 -31.52 23.15 -22.04
CA PRO A 59 -32.62 24.11 -22.00
C PRO A 59 -32.97 24.49 -20.55
N ALA A 60 -33.37 25.76 -20.38
CA ALA A 60 -33.67 26.40 -19.11
C ALA A 60 -34.64 25.59 -18.21
N ALA A 61 -34.09 24.98 -17.16
CA ALA A 61 -34.85 24.44 -16.05
C ALA A 61 -35.18 25.56 -15.05
N LYS A 62 -36.40 25.51 -14.50
CA LYS A 62 -36.95 26.47 -13.53
C LYS A 62 -36.05 26.58 -12.27
N PRO A 63 -36.04 27.72 -11.55
CA PRO A 63 -35.19 27.92 -10.38
C PRO A 63 -35.58 26.90 -9.29
N VAL A 64 -34.65 26.01 -8.96
CA VAL A 64 -34.77 25.12 -7.79
C VAL A 64 -34.43 25.96 -6.56
N PRO A 65 -35.25 25.95 -5.49
CA PRO A 65 -34.93 26.65 -4.26
C PRO A 65 -33.59 26.18 -3.69
N PRO A 66 -32.81 27.07 -3.04
CA PRO A 66 -31.50 26.73 -2.52
C PRO A 66 -31.64 25.60 -1.50
N LEU A 67 -30.95 24.48 -1.76
CA LEU A 67 -30.82 23.41 -0.78
C LEU A 67 -30.19 23.97 0.50
N PRO A 68 -30.62 23.52 1.68
CA PRO A 68 -29.98 23.87 2.93
C PRO A 68 -28.51 23.46 2.87
N THR A 69 -27.63 24.40 3.23
CA THR A 69 -26.19 24.19 3.42
C THR A 69 -25.97 23.21 4.56
N ALA A 70 -26.05 21.91 4.25
CA ALA A 70 -25.53 20.86 5.11
C ALA A 70 -24.01 21.00 5.19
N GLY A 71 -23.49 21.07 6.41
CA GLY A 71 -22.07 21.23 6.71
C GLY A 71 -21.20 20.26 5.93
N SER A 72 -20.00 20.73 5.58
CA SER A 72 -19.00 20.10 4.73
C SER A 72 -18.61 18.68 5.17
N ALA A 73 -19.42 17.67 4.79
CA ALA A 73 -19.01 16.28 4.81
C ALA A 73 -18.06 16.02 3.63
N LYS A 74 -16.94 15.34 3.88
CA LYS A 74 -16.01 14.92 2.83
C LYS A 74 -16.76 14.02 1.82
N PRO A 75 -16.62 14.22 0.50
CA PRO A 75 -17.32 13.42 -0.50
C PRO A 75 -17.08 11.92 -0.26
N GLY A 76 -18.17 11.15 -0.14
CA GLY A 76 -18.13 9.69 0.03
C GLY A 76 -18.17 9.18 1.47
N GLN A 77 -18.26 10.04 2.49
CA GLN A 77 -18.45 9.58 3.86
C GLN A 77 -19.94 9.27 4.14
N PRO A 78 -20.29 8.08 4.68
CA PRO A 78 -21.65 7.80 5.13
C PRO A 78 -22.10 8.83 6.17
N PRO A 79 -23.39 9.25 6.17
CA PRO A 79 -23.91 10.13 7.22
C PRO A 79 -23.78 9.45 8.58
N ALA A 80 -23.54 10.25 9.63
CA ALA A 80 -23.48 9.74 10.98
C ALA A 80 -24.82 9.10 11.39
N PRO A 81 -24.81 8.01 12.18
CA PRO A 81 -26.03 7.36 12.64
C PRO A 81 -26.80 8.24 13.62
N ALA A 82 -28.15 8.22 13.57
CA ALA A 82 -29.01 8.97 14.48
C ALA A 82 -28.86 8.53 15.95
N HIS A 83 -28.60 7.24 16.17
CA HIS A 83 -28.32 6.65 17.48
C HIS A 83 -26.99 5.92 17.41
N PRO A 84 -25.85 6.60 17.66
CA PRO A 84 -24.54 5.97 17.71
C PRO A 84 -24.51 4.84 18.73
N LEU A 85 -23.72 3.79 18.47
CA LEU A 85 -23.60 2.69 19.43
C LEU A 85 -23.14 3.17 20.82
N THR A 86 -23.57 2.44 21.84
CA THR A 86 -23.18 2.67 23.23
C THR A 86 -21.73 2.26 23.49
N ILE A 87 -21.15 2.76 24.58
CA ILE A 87 -19.79 2.39 24.99
C ILE A 87 -19.75 0.89 25.29
N GLU A 88 -20.75 0.37 25.96
CA GLU A 88 -20.87 -1.04 26.33
C GLU A 88 -20.88 -1.95 25.10
N GLN A 89 -21.63 -1.58 24.06
CA GLN A 89 -21.65 -2.31 22.79
C GLN A 89 -20.31 -2.24 22.06
N ALA A 90 -19.61 -1.11 22.11
CA ALA A 90 -18.29 -0.97 21.51
C ALA A 90 -17.28 -1.89 22.19
N HIS A 91 -17.27 -1.92 23.52
CA HIS A 91 -16.41 -2.81 24.31
C HIS A 91 -16.74 -4.28 24.03
N GLU A 92 -18.02 -4.63 23.92
CA GLU A 92 -18.44 -5.99 23.59
C GLU A 92 -17.98 -6.42 22.19
N LEU A 93 -18.12 -5.55 21.18
CA LEU A 93 -17.59 -5.81 19.83
C LEU A 93 -16.07 -5.99 19.84
N MET A 94 -15.35 -5.16 20.60
CA MET A 94 -13.90 -5.25 20.74
C MET A 94 -13.47 -6.59 21.37
N GLN A 95 -14.18 -7.06 22.40
CA GLN A 95 -13.92 -8.36 23.01
C GLN A 95 -14.22 -9.51 22.06
N LEU A 96 -15.37 -9.49 21.38
CA LEU A 96 -15.77 -10.53 20.43
C LEU A 96 -14.78 -10.64 19.25
N THR A 97 -14.27 -9.51 18.78
CA THR A 97 -13.32 -9.46 17.64
C THR A 97 -11.86 -9.67 18.04
N GLY A 98 -11.56 -9.84 19.34
CA GLY A 98 -10.19 -10.08 19.82
C GLY A 98 -9.29 -8.84 19.75
N ALA A 99 -9.83 -7.65 20.04
CA ALA A 99 -9.08 -6.40 20.04
C ALA A 99 -7.86 -6.44 21.00
N ASP A 100 -7.98 -7.09 22.16
CA ASP A 100 -6.88 -7.22 23.13
C ASP A 100 -5.70 -8.03 22.58
N GLN A 101 -6.01 -9.15 21.91
CA GLN A 101 -5.00 -9.96 21.25
C GLN A 101 -4.36 -9.18 20.09
N THR A 102 -5.16 -8.39 19.37
CA THR A 102 -4.69 -7.53 18.30
C THR A 102 -3.75 -6.43 18.83
N LYS A 103 -4.10 -5.78 19.95
CA LYS A 103 -3.25 -4.81 20.66
C LYS A 103 -1.92 -5.43 21.06
N SER A 104 -1.96 -6.61 21.68
CA SER A 104 -0.75 -7.32 22.13
C SER A 104 0.19 -7.61 20.96
N ARG A 105 -0.34 -8.16 19.85
CA ARG A 105 0.44 -8.40 18.62
C ARG A 105 0.99 -7.11 18.01
N LEU A 106 0.22 -6.02 18.03
CA LEU A 106 0.68 -4.72 17.54
C LEU A 106 1.88 -4.23 18.36
N ILE A 107 1.80 -4.32 19.68
CA ILE A 107 2.90 -3.90 20.57
C ILE A 107 4.13 -4.79 20.35
N GLU A 108 3.96 -6.10 20.23
CA GLU A 108 5.05 -7.02 19.89
C GLU A 108 5.74 -6.65 18.57
N ASN A 109 4.96 -6.34 17.53
CA ASN A 109 5.47 -5.91 16.24
C ASN A 109 6.24 -4.57 16.32
N ILE A 110 5.72 -3.60 17.09
CA ILE A 110 6.39 -2.31 17.34
C ILE A 110 7.70 -2.55 18.08
N MET A 111 7.71 -3.39 19.12
CA MET A 111 8.92 -3.72 19.88
C MET A 111 9.94 -4.44 19.00
N ALA A 112 9.52 -5.38 18.15
CA ALA A 112 10.41 -6.08 17.22
C ALA A 112 11.04 -5.13 16.19
N TYR A 113 10.29 -4.12 15.73
CA TYR A 113 10.83 -3.06 14.90
C TYR A 113 11.90 -2.25 15.65
N PHE A 114 11.60 -1.77 16.86
CA PHE A 114 12.54 -1.00 17.66
C PHE A 114 13.79 -1.80 18.04
N GLN A 115 13.68 -3.09 18.32
CA GLN A 115 14.85 -3.94 18.60
C GLN A 115 15.85 -3.98 17.43
N ARG A 116 15.37 -3.93 16.18
CA ARG A 116 16.22 -3.87 14.98
C ARG A 116 16.79 -2.48 14.75
N ALA A 117 16.05 -1.44 15.12
CA ALA A 117 16.45 -0.05 14.95
C ALA A 117 17.33 0.48 16.09
N PHE A 118 17.26 -0.13 17.28
CA PHE A 118 17.99 0.34 18.44
C PHE A 118 19.49 0.11 18.29
N PRO A 119 20.31 1.13 18.62
CA PRO A 119 21.74 0.93 18.78
C PRO A 119 22.04 -0.12 19.86
N PRO A 120 23.18 -0.83 19.75
CA PRO A 120 23.53 -1.90 20.69
C PRO A 120 23.71 -1.43 22.14
N PHE A 121 23.94 -0.13 22.35
CA PHE A 121 24.15 0.46 23.67
C PHE A 121 22.87 0.86 24.42
N VAL A 122 21.67 0.65 23.86
CA VAL A 122 20.41 0.96 24.55
C VAL A 122 20.21 0.00 25.73
N PRO A 123 20.10 0.51 26.98
CA PRO A 123 19.90 -0.33 28.17
C PRO A 123 18.61 -1.16 28.10
N ALA A 124 18.59 -2.31 28.79
CA ALA A 124 17.43 -3.19 28.83
C ALA A 124 16.22 -2.48 29.47
N ASP A 125 16.48 -1.67 30.48
CA ASP A 125 15.51 -0.96 31.31
C ASP A 125 14.67 0.01 30.47
N VAL A 126 15.31 0.71 29.52
CA VAL A 126 14.64 1.59 28.55
C VAL A 126 13.68 0.79 27.66
N LYS A 127 14.07 -0.41 27.22
CA LYS A 127 13.23 -1.27 26.37
C LYS A 127 12.03 -1.80 27.16
N THR A 128 12.25 -2.17 28.42
CA THR A 128 11.19 -2.64 29.33
C THR A 128 10.19 -1.53 29.63
N ASP A 129 10.66 -0.33 29.96
CA ASP A 129 9.81 0.83 30.25
C ASP A 129 9.01 1.27 29.01
N MET A 130 9.63 1.22 27.82
CA MET A 130 8.94 1.47 26.56
C MET A 130 7.82 0.45 26.31
N LYS A 131 8.09 -0.85 26.49
CA LYS A 131 7.05 -1.88 26.35
C LYS A 131 5.92 -1.65 27.36
N ALA A 132 6.25 -1.41 28.61
CA ALA A 132 5.24 -1.15 29.65
C ALA A 132 4.39 0.10 29.34
N SER A 133 5.00 1.14 28.77
CA SER A 133 4.30 2.35 28.34
C SER A 133 3.38 2.08 27.15
N LEU A 134 3.80 1.27 26.18
CA LEU A 134 2.96 0.86 25.05
C LEU A 134 1.80 -0.04 25.50
N ASP A 135 2.01 -0.94 26.45
CA ASP A 135 0.96 -1.79 27.01
C ASP A 135 -0.14 -0.95 27.70
N LYS A 136 0.25 0.16 28.34
CA LYS A 136 -0.67 1.13 28.99
C LYS A 136 -1.31 2.12 28.02
N MET A 137 -0.87 2.18 26.76
CA MET A 137 -1.43 3.11 25.78
C MET A 137 -2.93 2.87 25.63
N ASP A 138 -3.72 3.93 25.83
CA ASP A 138 -5.15 3.91 25.56
C ASP A 138 -5.37 3.98 24.05
N ILE A 139 -5.88 2.88 23.52
CA ILE A 139 -6.37 2.80 22.14
C ILE A 139 -7.89 2.59 22.11
N GLU A 140 -8.50 2.31 23.25
CA GLU A 140 -9.92 1.98 23.33
C GLU A 140 -10.75 3.21 23.05
N GLY A 141 -10.45 4.35 23.69
CA GLY A 141 -11.18 5.61 23.49
C GLY A 141 -11.30 6.02 22.00
N PRO A 142 -10.19 6.08 21.24
CA PRO A 142 -10.22 6.35 19.80
C PRO A 142 -10.99 5.30 18.98
N ILE A 143 -10.93 4.02 19.35
CA ILE A 143 -11.66 2.95 18.68
C ILE A 143 -13.17 3.10 18.90
N VAL A 144 -13.60 3.32 20.15
CA VAL A 144 -15.01 3.55 20.51
C VAL A 144 -15.55 4.76 19.74
N THR A 145 -14.81 5.87 19.72
CA THR A 145 -15.17 7.08 18.96
C THR A 145 -15.32 6.79 17.46
N THR A 146 -14.46 5.92 16.92
CA THR A 146 -14.52 5.51 15.51
C THR A 146 -15.77 4.67 15.24
N TYR A 147 -16.10 3.70 16.09
CA TYR A 147 -17.34 2.94 15.94
C TYR A 147 -18.58 3.84 16.03
N GLN A 148 -18.64 4.78 16.95
CA GLN A 148 -19.77 5.71 17.11
C GLN A 148 -20.02 6.57 15.87
N ARG A 149 -18.97 6.86 15.10
CA ARG A 149 -19.10 7.61 13.85
C ARG A 149 -19.81 6.83 12.75
N TYR A 150 -19.76 5.49 12.78
CA TYR A 150 -20.17 4.65 11.65
C TYR A 150 -21.19 3.55 11.99
N LEU A 151 -21.42 3.24 13.26
CA LEU A 151 -22.34 2.18 13.70
C LEU A 151 -23.43 2.74 14.61
N SER A 152 -24.67 2.39 14.28
CA SER A 152 -25.81 2.65 15.15
C SER A 152 -25.93 1.59 16.25
N THR A 153 -26.63 1.93 17.34
CA THR A 153 -27.00 1.00 18.41
C THR A 153 -27.74 -0.23 17.89
N GLU A 154 -28.65 -0.06 16.92
CA GLU A 154 -29.42 -1.15 16.34
C GLU A 154 -28.52 -2.12 15.55
N ASN A 155 -27.68 -1.58 14.67
CA ASN A 155 -26.74 -2.39 13.89
C ASN A 155 -25.74 -3.09 14.81
N ALA A 156 -25.21 -2.39 15.82
CA ALA A 156 -24.30 -2.97 16.80
C ALA A 156 -24.95 -4.15 17.53
N THR A 157 -26.20 -4.03 17.98
CA THR A 157 -26.95 -5.13 18.61
C THR A 157 -27.06 -6.34 17.69
N GLN A 158 -27.40 -6.14 16.42
CA GLN A 158 -27.52 -7.24 15.45
C GLN A 158 -26.18 -7.91 15.16
N ILE A 159 -25.10 -7.13 15.02
CA ILE A 159 -23.74 -7.64 14.80
C ILE A 159 -23.27 -8.45 16.01
N ILE A 160 -23.45 -7.93 17.23
CA ILE A 160 -23.11 -8.62 18.47
C ILE A 160 -23.89 -9.93 18.58
N ALA A 161 -25.19 -9.89 18.32
CA ALA A 161 -26.03 -11.09 18.35
C ALA A 161 -25.54 -12.15 17.37
N PHE A 162 -25.19 -11.75 16.14
CA PHE A 162 -24.61 -12.65 15.15
C PHE A 162 -23.28 -13.26 15.60
N TYR A 163 -22.33 -12.45 16.06
CA TYR A 163 -21.01 -12.93 16.51
C TYR A 163 -21.08 -13.84 17.74
N LYS A 164 -22.17 -13.80 18.52
CA LYS A 164 -22.40 -14.75 19.61
C LYS A 164 -22.87 -16.13 19.15
N THR A 165 -23.40 -16.27 17.93
CA THR A 165 -23.82 -17.57 17.37
C THR A 165 -22.61 -18.47 17.06
N PRO A 166 -22.78 -19.80 16.98
CA PRO A 166 -21.70 -20.70 16.54
C PRO A 166 -21.10 -20.28 15.18
N ALA A 167 -21.95 -19.99 14.18
CA ALA A 167 -21.50 -19.55 12.87
C ALA A 167 -20.72 -18.22 12.91
N GLY A 168 -21.14 -17.27 13.75
CA GLY A 168 -20.44 -16.00 13.94
C GLY A 168 -19.06 -16.17 14.59
N LYS A 169 -18.95 -17.04 15.59
CA LYS A 169 -17.67 -17.38 16.22
C LYS A 169 -16.74 -18.12 15.27
N ASP A 170 -17.27 -19.06 14.49
CA ASP A 170 -16.51 -19.77 13.46
C ASP A 170 -15.96 -18.78 12.42
N LEU A 171 -16.79 -17.83 11.97
CA LEU A 171 -16.36 -16.77 11.06
C LEU A 171 -15.20 -15.95 11.65
N LEU A 172 -15.31 -15.51 12.91
CA LEU A 172 -14.25 -14.77 13.60
C LEU A 172 -12.95 -15.58 13.69
N ALA A 173 -13.05 -16.87 14.00
CA ALA A 173 -11.90 -17.77 14.12
C ALA A 173 -11.17 -17.96 12.78
N ILE A 174 -11.90 -18.05 11.65
CA ILE A 174 -11.29 -18.28 10.32
C ILE A 174 -10.83 -17.00 9.63
N THR A 175 -11.38 -15.83 9.98
CA THR A 175 -11.07 -14.53 9.35
C THR A 175 -9.56 -14.23 9.23
N PRO A 176 -8.71 -14.42 10.27
CA PRO A 176 -7.28 -14.16 10.14
C PRO A 176 -6.59 -15.11 9.14
N TYR A 177 -7.00 -16.38 9.09
CA TYR A 177 -6.45 -17.35 8.14
C TYR A 177 -6.86 -17.03 6.72
N LEU A 178 -8.14 -16.68 6.51
CA LEU A 178 -8.65 -16.25 5.21
C LEU A 178 -7.91 -15.02 4.69
N SER A 179 -7.70 -14.03 5.57
CA SER A 179 -6.95 -12.82 5.22
C SER A 179 -5.50 -13.13 4.83
N SER A 180 -4.83 -14.02 5.58
CA SER A 180 -3.47 -14.48 5.28
C SER A 180 -3.40 -15.21 3.93
N GLU A 181 -4.34 -16.11 3.66
CA GLU A 181 -4.37 -16.89 2.42
C GLU A 181 -4.61 -16.00 1.19
N ILE A 182 -5.51 -15.02 1.31
CA ILE A 182 -5.77 -14.02 0.26
C ILE A 182 -4.48 -13.21 -0.02
N GLN A 183 -3.79 -12.74 1.01
CA GLN A 183 -2.55 -11.97 0.85
C GLN A 183 -1.44 -12.79 0.20
N GLN A 184 -1.24 -14.05 0.62
CA GLN A 184 -0.25 -14.95 0.02
C GLN A 184 -0.55 -15.21 -1.46
N THR A 185 -1.82 -15.46 -1.78
CA THR A 185 -2.27 -15.65 -3.16
C THR A 185 -2.04 -14.40 -4.01
N ALA A 186 -2.40 -13.23 -3.48
CA ALA A 186 -2.18 -11.95 -4.16
C ALA A 186 -0.70 -11.67 -4.42
N LEU A 187 0.18 -11.92 -3.43
CA LEU A 187 1.62 -11.75 -3.58
C LEU A 187 2.19 -12.68 -4.65
N LYS A 188 1.81 -13.96 -4.62
CA LYS A 188 2.23 -14.93 -5.63
C LYS A 188 1.81 -14.48 -7.04
N ASN A 189 0.54 -14.13 -7.22
CA ASN A 189 0.02 -13.69 -8.51
C ASN A 189 0.69 -12.39 -8.98
N GLY A 190 0.99 -11.48 -8.06
CA GLY A 190 1.74 -10.25 -8.35
C GLY A 190 3.17 -10.53 -8.81
N GLN A 191 3.89 -11.45 -8.15
CA GLN A 191 5.24 -11.86 -8.54
C GLN A 191 5.26 -12.53 -9.93
N ASP A 192 4.32 -13.44 -10.18
CA ASP A 192 4.22 -14.13 -11.46
C ASP A 192 3.89 -13.15 -12.59
N THR A 193 3.00 -12.18 -12.32
CA THR A 193 2.68 -11.09 -13.25
C THR A 193 3.89 -10.20 -13.52
N ALA A 194 4.61 -9.78 -12.48
CA ALA A 194 5.81 -8.93 -12.60
C ALA A 194 6.90 -9.61 -13.43
N ARG A 195 7.18 -10.90 -13.17
CA ARG A 195 8.11 -11.70 -13.97
C ARG A 195 7.72 -11.73 -15.44
N ALA A 196 6.44 -11.98 -15.73
CA ALA A 196 5.95 -12.03 -17.11
C ALA A 196 6.07 -10.67 -17.83
N VAL A 197 5.88 -9.56 -17.13
CA VAL A 197 6.07 -8.21 -17.68
C VAL A 197 7.56 -7.94 -17.93
N ILE A 198 8.44 -8.24 -16.97
CA ILE A 198 9.89 -8.08 -17.13
C ILE A 198 10.40 -8.89 -18.33
N GLU A 199 9.99 -10.15 -18.45
CA GLU A 199 10.41 -11.00 -19.56
C GLU A 199 9.94 -10.44 -20.91
N ARG A 200 8.71 -9.93 -20.98
CA ARG A 200 8.17 -9.29 -22.20
C ARG A 200 8.95 -8.03 -22.59
N HIS A 201 9.42 -7.26 -21.61
CA HIS A 201 10.09 -5.97 -21.82
C HIS A 201 11.62 -6.04 -21.68
N LYS A 202 12.20 -7.24 -21.65
CA LYS A 202 13.63 -7.46 -21.38
C LYS A 202 14.55 -6.64 -22.29
N ALA A 203 14.28 -6.63 -23.59
CA ALA A 203 15.10 -5.89 -24.56
C ALA A 203 15.07 -4.36 -24.34
N GLU A 204 13.91 -3.82 -23.98
CA GLU A 204 13.75 -2.39 -23.68
C GLU A 204 14.52 -2.01 -22.40
N ILE A 205 14.45 -2.86 -21.38
CA ILE A 205 15.19 -2.70 -20.11
C ILE A 205 16.71 -2.72 -20.38
N GLU A 206 17.20 -3.68 -21.17
CA GLU A 206 18.63 -3.78 -21.51
C GLU A 206 19.13 -2.57 -22.32
N ALA A 207 18.32 -2.06 -23.25
CA ALA A 207 18.66 -0.86 -24.02
C ALA A 207 18.71 0.40 -23.14
N ALA A 208 17.75 0.55 -22.22
CA ALA A 208 17.72 1.63 -21.24
C ALA A 208 18.94 1.58 -20.31
N GLN A 209 19.31 0.39 -19.84
CA GLN A 209 20.50 0.19 -19.00
C GLN A 209 21.78 0.63 -19.71
N LYS A 210 22.02 0.19 -20.96
CA LYS A 210 23.19 0.60 -21.74
C LYS A 210 23.24 2.12 -21.94
N THR A 211 22.10 2.74 -22.19
CA THR A 211 21.99 4.20 -22.35
C THR A 211 22.36 4.91 -21.04
N TYR A 212 21.89 4.41 -19.90
CA TYR A 212 22.22 4.94 -18.58
C TYR A 212 23.73 4.84 -18.29
N GLU A 213 24.33 3.69 -18.55
CA GLU A 213 25.77 3.44 -18.37
C GLU A 213 26.63 4.38 -19.23
N GLN A 214 26.25 4.61 -20.50
CA GLN A 214 26.96 5.55 -21.38
C GLN A 214 26.88 6.99 -20.89
N GLN A 215 25.75 7.40 -20.32
CA GLN A 215 25.56 8.75 -19.80
C GLN A 215 26.27 8.98 -18.45
N HIS A 216 26.46 7.93 -17.65
CA HIS A 216 27.06 8.01 -16.31
C HIS A 216 28.48 7.44 -16.23
N ALA A 217 29.03 6.96 -17.35
CA ALA A 217 30.45 6.71 -17.47
C ALA A 217 31.18 8.04 -17.32
N ALA A 218 31.77 8.27 -16.14
CA ALA A 218 32.59 9.45 -15.89
C ALA A 218 33.70 9.53 -16.96
N PRO A 219 33.98 10.72 -17.54
CA PRO A 219 35.15 10.87 -18.38
C PRO A 219 36.38 10.48 -17.56
N ALA A 220 37.22 9.61 -18.13
CA ALA A 220 38.46 9.19 -17.48
C ALA A 220 39.23 10.43 -17.01
N PRO A 221 39.78 10.44 -15.78
CA PRO A 221 40.60 11.55 -15.32
C PRO A 221 41.75 11.70 -16.31
N THR A 222 41.75 12.80 -17.05
CA THR A 222 42.81 13.13 -17.99
C THR A 222 44.08 13.36 -17.17
N LEU A 223 44.98 12.37 -17.16
CA LEU A 223 46.34 12.39 -16.60
C LEU A 223 47.28 13.40 -17.33
N GLY A 224 46.72 14.50 -17.84
CA GLY A 224 47.42 15.53 -18.61
C GLY A 224 47.26 16.94 -18.06
N ALA A 225 46.62 17.13 -16.89
CA ALA A 225 46.73 18.42 -16.20
C ALA A 225 48.14 18.53 -15.60
N PRO A 226 48.97 19.50 -16.03
CA PRO A 226 50.29 19.71 -15.47
C PRO A 226 50.14 19.98 -13.97
N ALA A 227 50.93 19.27 -13.17
CA ALA A 227 51.04 19.48 -11.74
C ALA A 227 51.27 20.96 -11.47
N ALA A 228 50.29 21.60 -10.82
CA ALA A 228 50.50 22.92 -10.24
C ALA A 228 51.65 22.80 -9.22
N PRO A 229 52.69 23.63 -9.30
CA PRO A 229 53.83 23.53 -8.40
C PRO A 229 53.37 23.77 -6.96
N SER A 230 53.75 22.84 -6.09
CA SER A 230 53.63 22.93 -4.64
C SER A 230 54.44 24.13 -4.13
N GLY A 231 53.78 25.28 -4.00
CA GLY A 231 54.33 26.50 -3.44
C GLY A 231 53.99 26.64 -1.95
N THR A 232 54.97 26.33 -1.11
CA THR A 232 55.33 27.00 0.16
C THR A 232 54.26 27.26 1.24
N ALA A 233 54.36 26.42 2.28
CA ALA A 233 54.65 26.79 3.69
C ALA A 233 53.53 27.34 4.61
N PRO A 234 53.64 27.08 5.94
CA PRO A 234 52.57 27.25 6.93
C PRO A 234 52.65 28.62 7.63
N THR A 235 51.49 29.22 7.92
CA THR A 235 51.38 30.31 8.90
C THR A 235 50.37 29.96 10.00
N THR A 236 50.92 29.93 11.20
CA THR A 236 50.42 29.75 12.57
C THR A 236 49.13 30.54 12.89
N PRO A 237 48.31 30.08 13.87
CA PRO A 237 46.97 30.60 14.11
C PRO A 237 46.96 31.86 14.99
N LYS A 238 46.01 32.77 14.73
CA LYS A 238 45.70 33.91 15.61
C LYS A 238 44.24 33.83 16.05
N LYS A 239 44.06 33.45 17.31
CA LYS A 239 42.82 33.58 18.10
C LYS A 239 42.52 35.07 18.32
N PRO A 240 41.26 35.52 18.26
CA PRO A 240 40.83 36.66 19.06
C PRO A 240 39.95 36.18 20.21
N GLN A 241 40.30 36.66 21.39
CA GLN A 241 39.36 36.90 22.49
C GLN A 241 38.17 37.71 21.96
N GLN A 242 36.95 37.26 22.24
CA GLN A 242 36.07 37.84 23.26
C GLN A 242 34.97 36.83 23.60
#